data_AF-A0A369QAK7-F1
#
_entry.id   AF-A0A369QAK7-F1
#
_cell.length_a   1.000
_cell.length_b   1.000
_cell.length_c   1.000
_cell.angle_alpha   90.00
_cell.angle_beta   90.00
_cell.angle_gamma   90.00
#
_symmetry.space_group_name_H-M   'P 1'
#
loop_
_entity.id
_entity.type
_entity.pdbx_description
1 polymer ?
#
loop_
_entity_poly.entity_id
_entity_poly.type
_entity_poly.pdbx_seq_one_letter_code
_entity_poly.pdbx_strand_id
1 'polypeptide(L)'
;MLGVTQSAVNKRIDAMRAKCGDIPRAALGRHYRAYQANLLQNGVPQSCDKIPSENLHLPSAFAWPEAEGKDTALATSRLSDSLVVPADAPWHRNEPSRVPEALDGEHASLMRVGAIFGIALGILLVALVAFTAMAALSDALSS
;
A
#
# COMPACT_ATOMS: atom_id res chain seq x y z
N MET A 1 1.22 -0.12 31.26
CA MET A 1 1.10 -0.22 29.79
C MET A 1 -0.21 0.44 29.36
N LEU A 2 -0.24 1.19 28.26
CA LEU A 2 -1.32 2.12 27.87
C LEU A 2 -2.68 1.48 27.50
N GLY A 3 -2.94 0.19 27.80
CA GLY A 3 -4.20 -0.49 27.44
C GLY A 3 -4.48 -0.59 25.92
N VAL A 4 -3.50 -0.24 25.09
CA VAL A 4 -3.59 -0.17 23.63
C VAL A 4 -2.49 -1.04 23.02
N THR A 5 -2.81 -1.76 21.95
CA THR A 5 -1.85 -2.63 21.26
C THR A 5 -0.71 -1.81 20.63
N GLN A 6 0.50 -2.36 20.63
CA GLN A 6 1.68 -1.69 20.04
C GLN A 6 1.48 -1.36 18.55
N SER A 7 0.74 -2.21 17.83
CA SER A 7 0.37 -1.97 16.43
C SER A 7 -0.54 -0.73 16.28
N ALA A 8 -1.51 -0.54 17.18
CA ALA A 8 -2.38 0.64 17.14
C ALA A 8 -1.61 1.94 17.44
N VAL A 9 -0.61 1.88 18.33
CA VAL A 9 0.29 3.02 18.59
C VAL A 9 1.12 3.36 17.35
N ASN A 10 1.75 2.36 16.73
CA ASN A 10 2.58 2.56 15.53
C ASN A 10 1.77 3.15 14.36
N LYS A 11 0.56 2.63 14.11
CA LYS A 11 -0.33 3.18 13.07
C LYS A 11 -0.65 4.66 13.29
N ARG A 12 -0.88 5.07 14.54
CA ARG A 12 -1.14 6.48 14.88
C ARG A 12 0.08 7.36 14.68
N ILE A 13 1.27 6.88 15.03
CA ILE A 13 2.53 7.60 14.79
C ILE A 13 2.72 7.81 13.29
N ASP A 14 2.49 6.79 12.47
CA ASP A 14 2.64 6.90 11.02
C ASP A 14 1.57 7.82 10.38
N ALA A 15 0.33 7.79 10.89
CA ALA A 15 -0.70 8.73 10.47
C ALA A 15 -0.34 10.19 10.80
N MET A 16 0.24 10.45 11.98
CA MET A 16 0.74 11.78 12.34
C MET A 16 1.91 12.18 11.44
N ARG A 17 2.79 11.24 11.11
CA ARG A 17 3.92 11.46 10.21
C ARG A 17 3.48 11.95 8.83
N ALA A 18 2.50 11.26 8.23
CA ALA A 18 1.95 11.62 6.94
C ALA A 18 1.36 13.04 6.95
N LYS A 19 0.62 13.40 8.01
CA LYS A 19 0.02 14.75 8.16
C LYS A 19 1.07 15.86 8.28
N CYS A 20 2.24 15.57 8.84
CA CYS A 20 3.32 16.53 8.98
C CYS A 20 4.29 16.55 7.78
N GLY A 21 3.98 15.88 6.66
CA GLY A 21 4.84 15.86 5.48
C GLY A 21 5.93 14.79 5.50
N ASP A 22 5.63 13.63 6.09
CA ASP A 22 6.51 12.44 6.14
C ASP A 22 7.86 12.62 6.87
N ILE A 23 7.87 13.51 7.86
CA ILE A 23 9.02 13.77 8.75
C ILE A 23 9.48 12.48 9.47
N PRO A 24 10.79 12.22 9.67
CA PRO A 24 11.22 11.02 10.38
C PRO A 24 10.67 10.96 11.83
N ARG A 25 10.34 9.75 12.31
CA ARG A 25 9.73 9.53 13.65
C ARG A 25 10.50 10.21 14.79
N ALA A 26 11.83 10.23 14.71
CA ALA A 26 12.68 10.90 15.71
C ALA A 26 12.49 12.43 15.72
N ALA A 27 12.30 13.04 14.55
CA ALA A 27 12.03 14.48 14.45
C ALA A 27 10.61 14.81 14.93
N LEU A 28 9.62 13.97 14.63
CA LEU A 28 8.27 14.10 15.19
C LEU A 28 8.28 14.12 16.72
N GLY A 29 9.07 13.23 17.34
CA GLY A 29 9.26 13.22 18.80
C GLY A 29 9.89 14.50 19.36
N ARG A 30 10.85 15.10 18.65
CA ARG A 30 11.45 16.39 19.05
C ARG A 30 10.46 17.54 18.96
N HIS A 31 9.71 17.63 17.85
CA HIS A 31 8.66 18.64 17.70
C HIS A 31 7.59 18.52 18.76
N TYR A 32 7.17 17.29 19.08
CA TYR A 32 6.20 17.06 20.14
C TYR A 32 6.71 17.51 21.52
N ARG A 33 7.97 17.20 21.87
CA ARG A 33 8.56 17.66 23.14
C ARG A 33 8.67 19.19 23.21
N ALA A 34 9.05 19.83 22.11
CA ALA A 34 9.09 21.29 22.03
C ALA A 34 7.68 21.90 22.20
N TYR A 35 6.68 21.32 21.55
CA TYR A 35 5.28 21.71 21.73
C TYR A 35 4.82 21.51 23.18
N GLN A 36 5.15 20.37 23.79
CA GLN A 36 4.78 20.08 25.18
C GLN A 36 5.43 21.04 26.17
N ALA A 37 6.71 21.40 25.96
CA ALA A 37 7.38 22.41 26.78
C ALA A 37 6.71 23.79 26.65
N ASN A 38 6.34 24.18 25.43
CA ASN A 38 5.56 25.40 25.21
C ASN A 38 4.18 25.36 25.88
N LEU A 39 3.52 24.21 25.86
CA LEU A 39 2.21 24.02 26.50
C LEU A 39 2.27 24.21 28.02
N LEU A 40 3.32 23.70 28.65
CA LEU A 40 3.53 23.83 30.09
C LEU A 40 3.87 25.28 30.49
N GLN A 41 4.59 26.01 29.64
CA GLN A 41 5.03 27.36 29.95
C GLN A 41 3.99 28.43 29.61
N ASN A 42 3.33 28.30 28.46
CA ASN A 42 2.44 29.32 27.90
C ASN A 42 0.95 28.93 27.98
N GLY A 43 0.64 27.76 28.54
CA GLY A 43 -0.72 27.21 28.57
C GLY A 43 -1.14 26.64 27.21
N VAL A 44 -2.32 26.00 27.18
CA VAL A 44 -2.88 25.43 25.95
C VAL A 44 -3.34 26.57 25.02
N PRO A 45 -2.83 26.69 23.78
CA PRO A 45 -3.36 27.67 22.85
C PRO A 45 -4.83 27.33 22.55
N GLN A 46 -5.73 28.30 22.75
CA GLN A 46 -7.20 28.10 22.66
C GLN A 46 -7.73 27.72 21.26
N SER A 47 -6.87 27.57 20.27
CA SER A 47 -7.25 27.12 18.93
C SER A 47 -7.07 25.61 18.79
N CYS A 48 -7.69 24.83 19.67
CA CYS A 48 -7.93 23.41 19.41
C CYS A 48 -9.37 23.27 18.90
N ASP A 49 -9.53 23.10 17.59
CA ASP A 49 -10.79 22.62 17.05
C ASP A 49 -11.16 21.31 17.77
N LYS A 50 -12.38 21.26 18.31
CA LYS A 50 -12.85 20.14 19.12
C LYS A 50 -12.68 18.85 18.31
N ILE A 51 -11.78 17.97 18.75
CA ILE A 51 -11.70 16.61 18.24
C ILE A 51 -13.02 15.93 18.64
N PRO A 52 -13.84 15.42 17.70
CA PRO A 52 -15.04 14.68 18.07
C PRO A 52 -14.62 13.45 18.87
N SER A 53 -14.92 13.45 20.16
CA SER A 53 -14.58 12.39 21.12
C SER A 53 -15.52 11.19 21.03
N GLU A 54 -16.26 11.06 19.95
CA GLU A 54 -17.26 10.02 19.78
C GLU A 54 -16.75 9.03 18.73
N ASN A 55 -16.74 7.74 19.10
CA ASN A 55 -16.34 6.57 18.29
C ASN A 55 -14.88 6.09 18.38
N LEU A 56 -14.30 5.98 19.58
CA LEU A 56 -13.22 5.01 19.81
C LEU A 56 -13.80 3.74 20.46
N HIS A 57 -14.37 2.85 19.64
CA HIS A 57 -14.88 1.56 20.09
C HIS A 57 -13.72 0.59 20.39
N LEU A 58 -13.25 0.60 21.64
CA LEU A 58 -12.32 -0.41 22.17
C LEU A 58 -13.10 -1.36 23.09
N PRO A 59 -13.18 -2.67 22.80
CA PRO A 59 -13.67 -3.65 23.77
C PRO A 59 -12.71 -3.73 24.97
N SER A 60 -13.25 -3.75 26.19
CA SER A 60 -12.47 -3.94 27.42
C SER A 60 -11.83 -5.34 27.44
N ALA A 61 -10.51 -5.37 27.68
CA ALA A 61 -9.62 -6.52 27.50
C ALA A 61 -10.10 -7.82 28.17
N PHE A 62 -10.08 -8.91 27.41
CA PHE A 62 -10.30 -10.27 27.88
C PHE A 62 -8.95 -11.00 27.96
N ALA A 63 -8.64 -11.58 29.13
CA ALA A 63 -7.34 -12.15 29.46
C ALA A 63 -7.30 -13.66 29.25
N TRP A 64 -6.56 -14.16 28.27
CA TRP A 64 -6.34 -15.61 28.04
C TRP A 64 -5.15 -16.15 28.83
N PRO A 65 -5.32 -17.26 29.58
CA PRO A 65 -4.21 -17.99 30.19
C PRO A 65 -3.56 -18.93 29.18
N GLU A 66 -2.25 -19.05 29.31
CA GLU A 66 -1.33 -19.80 28.46
C GLU A 66 -1.40 -21.30 28.77
N ALA A 67 -1.53 -22.15 27.74
CA ALA A 67 -1.35 -23.58 27.85
C ALA A 67 -0.68 -24.11 26.58
N GLU A 68 0.55 -24.61 26.75
CA GLU A 68 1.22 -25.52 25.82
C GLU A 68 0.36 -26.77 25.60
N GLY A 69 0.34 -27.27 24.36
CA GLY A 69 -0.34 -28.51 24.02
C GLY A 69 -0.28 -28.75 22.52
N LYS A 70 0.81 -29.36 22.06
CA LYS A 70 1.01 -29.78 20.68
C LYS A 70 0.23 -31.07 20.44
N ASP A 71 -0.97 -30.96 19.85
CA ASP A 71 -1.67 -32.09 19.24
C ASP A 71 -1.71 -31.92 17.73
N THR A 72 -0.74 -32.55 17.07
CA THR A 72 -0.85 -32.98 15.68
C THR A 72 -1.85 -34.13 15.61
N ALA A 73 -3.10 -33.80 15.36
CA ALA A 73 -4.08 -34.72 14.80
C ALA A 73 -4.95 -33.93 13.83
N LEU A 74 -5.08 -34.46 12.61
CA LEU A 74 -6.09 -34.09 11.63
C LEU A 74 -7.49 -34.32 12.23
N ALA A 75 -7.90 -33.45 13.13
CA ALA A 75 -9.26 -33.36 13.62
C ALA A 75 -10.00 -32.40 12.69
N THR A 76 -10.58 -32.97 11.64
CA THR A 76 -11.70 -32.33 10.96
C THR A 76 -12.81 -32.15 12.00
N SER A 77 -12.85 -30.97 12.63
CA SER A 77 -13.97 -30.55 13.46
C SER A 77 -15.19 -30.39 12.54
N ARG A 78 -15.91 -31.49 12.34
CA ARG A 78 -17.23 -31.49 11.71
C ARG A 78 -18.21 -30.85 12.67
N LEU A 79 -18.59 -29.61 12.41
CA LEU A 79 -19.86 -29.09 12.88
C LEU A 79 -20.97 -29.88 12.19
N SER A 80 -21.93 -30.38 12.95
CA SER A 80 -23.02 -31.25 12.52
C SER A 80 -24.02 -30.61 11.56
N ASP A 81 -23.72 -29.39 11.09
CA ASP A 81 -24.47 -28.70 10.05
C ASP A 81 -23.48 -28.19 9.00
N SER A 82 -23.79 -28.48 7.74
CA SER A 82 -22.86 -28.74 6.64
C SER A 82 -22.03 -27.56 6.11
N LEU A 83 -21.21 -26.92 6.94
CA LEU A 83 -20.25 -25.91 6.49
C LEU A 83 -18.81 -26.38 6.73
N VAL A 84 -18.14 -26.79 5.66
CA VAL A 84 -16.68 -27.00 5.67
C VAL A 84 -16.04 -25.61 5.72
N VAL A 85 -15.72 -25.14 6.93
CA VAL A 85 -14.94 -23.91 7.10
C VAL A 85 -13.47 -24.30 6.90
N PRO A 86 -12.80 -23.83 5.83
CA PRO A 86 -11.36 -24.02 5.72
C PRO A 86 -10.70 -23.27 6.88
N ALA A 87 -9.84 -23.95 7.62
CA ALA A 87 -9.09 -23.41 8.76
C ALA A 87 -7.97 -22.44 8.32
N ASP A 88 -8.05 -21.88 7.12
CA ASP A 88 -7.14 -20.86 6.63
C ASP A 88 -7.74 -19.48 6.88
N ALA A 89 -7.00 -18.69 7.63
CA ALA A 89 -7.23 -17.29 7.86
C ALA A 89 -7.44 -16.51 6.53
N PRO A 90 -8.56 -15.78 6.36
CA PRO A 90 -8.85 -15.06 5.11
C PRO A 90 -7.85 -13.94 4.79
N TRP A 91 -7.07 -13.48 5.77
CA TRP A 91 -6.00 -12.49 5.60
C TRP A 91 -4.66 -13.07 5.14
N HIS A 92 -4.56 -14.39 4.97
CA HIS A 92 -3.40 -15.02 4.32
C HIS A 92 -3.48 -14.94 2.78
N ARG A 93 -4.62 -14.50 2.24
CA ARG A 93 -4.69 -14.13 0.82
C ARG A 93 -4.10 -12.73 0.64
N ASN A 94 -3.19 -12.66 -0.33
CA ASN A 94 -2.48 -11.48 -0.79
C ASN A 94 -3.35 -10.22 -0.80
N GLU A 95 -2.70 -9.09 -0.54
CA GLU A 95 -3.24 -7.72 -0.47
C GLU A 95 -4.50 -7.50 -1.32
N PRO A 96 -5.52 -6.79 -0.79
CA PRO A 96 -6.71 -6.48 -1.55
C PRO A 96 -6.31 -5.62 -2.76
N SER A 97 -6.21 -6.25 -3.93
CA SER A 97 -5.90 -5.59 -5.19
C SER A 97 -6.96 -4.52 -5.44
N ARG A 98 -6.55 -3.26 -5.35
CA ARG A 98 -7.39 -2.08 -5.59
C ARG A 98 -7.48 -1.74 -7.08
N VAL A 99 -7.44 -2.75 -7.94
CA VAL A 99 -7.58 -2.60 -9.39
C VAL A 99 -8.53 -3.68 -9.89
N PRO A 100 -9.57 -3.34 -10.67
CA PRO A 100 -10.37 -4.32 -11.37
C PRO A 100 -9.44 -5.25 -12.17
N GLU A 101 -9.55 -6.55 -11.95
CA GLU A 101 -8.76 -7.60 -12.61
C GLU A 101 -8.84 -7.54 -14.14
N ALA A 102 -9.85 -6.85 -14.68
CA ALA A 102 -9.97 -6.49 -16.10
C ALA A 102 -8.82 -5.61 -16.65
N LEU A 103 -8.04 -4.93 -15.78
CA LEU A 103 -6.82 -4.18 -16.16
C LEU A 103 -5.52 -4.99 -15.99
N ASP A 104 -5.59 -6.18 -15.40
CA ASP A 104 -4.47 -7.07 -15.13
C ASP A 104 -4.75 -8.47 -15.72
N GLY A 105 -5.32 -8.49 -16.93
CA GLY A 105 -5.42 -9.74 -17.69
C GLY A 105 -4.04 -10.31 -17.95
N GLU A 106 -3.91 -11.64 -17.96
CA GLU A 106 -2.65 -12.39 -18.14
C GLU A 106 -1.85 -12.00 -19.40
N HIS A 107 -2.50 -11.30 -20.33
CA HIS A 107 -1.92 -10.79 -21.58
C HIS A 107 -1.64 -9.28 -21.58
N ALA A 108 -1.86 -8.56 -20.48
CA ALA A 108 -1.65 -7.11 -20.38
C ALA A 108 -0.16 -6.74 -20.59
N SER A 109 0.75 -7.59 -20.12
CA SER A 109 2.19 -7.43 -20.37
C SER A 109 2.57 -7.74 -21.82
N LEU A 110 2.00 -8.80 -22.41
CA LEU A 110 2.26 -9.19 -23.81
C LEU A 110 1.77 -8.12 -24.80
N MET A 111 0.57 -7.57 -24.60
CA MET A 111 0.04 -6.49 -25.45
C MET A 111 0.90 -5.23 -25.36
N ARG A 112 1.40 -4.87 -24.18
CA ARG A 112 2.29 -3.72 -24.01
C ARG A 112 3.62 -3.93 -24.75
N VAL A 113 4.22 -5.11 -24.59
CA VAL A 113 5.48 -5.45 -25.27
C VAL A 113 5.29 -5.49 -26.79
N GLY A 114 4.22 -6.12 -27.26
CA GLY A 114 3.86 -6.15 -28.68
C GLY A 114 3.66 -4.76 -29.28
N ALA A 115 2.95 -3.87 -28.56
CA ALA A 115 2.75 -2.48 -28.99
C ALA A 115 4.08 -1.71 -29.07
N ILE A 116 4.98 -1.87 -28.09
CA ILE A 116 6.30 -1.23 -28.10
C ILE A 116 7.12 -1.70 -29.31
N PHE A 117 7.19 -3.01 -29.55
CA PHE A 117 7.90 -3.54 -30.72
C PHE A 117 7.27 -3.09 -32.03
N GLY A 118 5.94 -3.06 -32.13
CA GLY A 118 5.23 -2.59 -33.30
C GLY A 118 5.53 -1.12 -33.62
N ILE A 119 5.49 -0.25 -32.62
CA ILE A 119 5.80 1.18 -32.78
C ILE A 119 7.27 1.37 -33.17
N ALA A 120 8.19 0.71 -32.47
CA ALA A 120 9.63 0.82 -32.76
C ALA A 120 9.97 0.36 -34.19
N LEU A 121 9.39 -0.76 -34.62
CA LEU A 121 9.59 -1.31 -35.96
C LEU A 121 8.95 -0.41 -37.03
N GLY A 122 7.78 0.16 -36.75
CA GLY A 122 7.15 1.16 -37.61
C GLY A 122 8.03 2.39 -37.82
N ILE A 123 8.61 2.94 -36.75
CA ILE A 123 9.53 4.09 -36.83
C ILE A 123 10.77 3.73 -37.67
N LEU A 124 11.34 2.53 -37.47
CA LEU A 124 12.49 2.06 -38.23
C LEU A 124 12.19 1.99 -39.73
N LEU A 125 11.03 1.44 -40.11
CA LEU A 125 10.63 1.34 -41.51
C LEU A 125 10.45 2.74 -42.14
N VAL A 126 9.80 3.66 -41.45
CA VAL A 126 9.64 5.04 -41.93
C VAL A 126 11.00 5.72 -42.13
N ALA A 127 11.93 5.55 -41.19
CA ALA A 127 13.28 6.11 -41.32
C ALA A 127 14.04 5.53 -42.52
N LEU A 128 13.90 4.22 -42.77
CA LEU A 128 14.55 3.56 -43.90
C LEU A 128 13.99 4.05 -45.24
N VAL A 129 12.67 4.23 -45.34
CA VAL A 129 12.02 4.82 -46.52
C VAL A 129 12.46 6.27 -46.74
N ALA A 130 12.56 7.07 -45.68
CA ALA A 130 13.05 8.43 -45.78
C ALA A 130 14.51 8.48 -46.27
N PHE A 131 15.36 7.59 -45.76
CA PHE A 131 16.76 7.50 -46.17
C PHE A 131 16.92 7.09 -47.63
N THR A 132 16.14 6.09 -48.10
CA THR A 132 16.18 5.69 -49.51
C THR A 132 15.67 6.77 -50.43
N ALA A 133 14.62 7.50 -50.03
CA ALA A 133 14.11 8.64 -50.80
C ALA A 133 15.14 9.78 -50.90
N MET A 134 15.83 10.10 -49.79
CA MET A 134 16.91 11.09 -49.79
C MET A 134 18.09 10.68 -50.67
N ALA A 135 18.51 9.41 -50.59
CA ALA A 135 19.60 8.89 -51.42
C ALA A 135 19.24 8.97 -52.92
N ALA A 136 18.04 8.53 -53.29
CA ALA A 136 17.56 8.62 -54.67
C ALA A 136 17.49 10.07 -55.17
N LEU A 137 17.06 11.01 -54.32
CA LEU A 137 17.04 12.42 -54.66
C LEU A 137 18.45 13.01 -54.84
N SER A 138 19.40 12.60 -54.00
CA SER A 138 20.80 13.02 -54.10
C SER A 138 21.46 12.52 -55.39
N ASP A 139 21.19 11.26 -55.77
CA ASP A 139 21.69 10.69 -57.01
C ASP A 139 21.11 11.43 -58.22
N ALA A 140 19.81 11.76 -58.19
CA ALA A 140 19.15 12.51 -59.25
C ALA A 140 19.65 13.96 -59.40
N LEU A 141 20.09 14.59 -58.31
CA LEU A 141 20.62 15.97 -58.32
C LEU A 141 22.10 16.06 -58.69
N SER A 142 22.84 14.96 -58.51
CA SER A 142 24.26 14.88 -58.86
C SER A 142 24.50 14.40 -60.30
N SER A 143 23.45 13.95 -60.99
CA SER A 143 23.43 13.65 -62.43
C SER A 143 23.01 14.86 -63.26
#